data_AF-A0A3D1V9I4-F1
#
_entry.id   AF-A0A3D1V9I4-F1
#
_cell.length_a   1.000
_cell.length_b   1.000
_cell.length_c   1.000
_cell.angle_alpha   90.00
_cell.angle_beta   90.00
_cell.angle_gamma   90.00
#
_symmetry.space_group_name_H-M   'P 1'
#
loop_
_entity.id
_entity.type
_entity.pdbx_description
1 polymer ?
#
loop_
_entity_poly.entity_id
_entity_poly.type
_entity_poly.pdbx_seq_one_letter_code
_entity_poly.pdbx_strand_id
1 'polypeptide(L)'
;MSSCCACQVEGESPVAAGGSPVSGPVRERLEQGALEHIDALYRTALRMTRNAADAEDLVQETYLRAFRSLHQFTEGTNLRAWLFRILTNTYIN
;
A
#
# COMPACT_ATOMS: atom_id res chain seq x y z
N MET A 1 21.30 -18.91 15.84
CA MET A 1 19.94 -19.50 15.85
C MET A 1 18.95 -18.39 16.19
N SER A 2 18.26 -17.70 15.30
CA SER A 2 18.25 -17.59 13.84
C SER A 2 18.12 -16.08 13.59
N SER A 3 19.19 -15.47 13.12
CA SER A 3 19.26 -14.92 11.75
C SER A 3 18.65 -13.52 11.65
N CYS A 4 19.54 -12.54 11.85
CA CYS A 4 19.61 -11.26 11.14
C CYS A 4 18.28 -10.64 10.69
N CYS A 5 17.71 -9.81 11.57
CA CYS A 5 16.75 -8.78 11.21
C CYS A 5 17.54 -7.59 10.65
N ALA A 6 18.02 -7.69 9.41
CA ALA A 6 18.71 -6.64 8.67
C ALA A 6 18.15 -6.58 7.24
N CYS A 7 18.28 -5.40 6.63
CA CYS A 7 17.65 -4.89 5.40
C CYS A 7 16.28 -4.25 5.71
N GLN A 8 16.19 -2.98 6.14
CA GLN A 8 16.78 -1.80 5.49
C GLN A 8 16.57 -1.88 3.97
N VAL A 9 15.39 -1.46 3.49
CA VAL A 9 15.22 -1.10 2.09
C VAL A 9 15.48 0.41 2.04
N GLU A 10 16.74 0.73 1.78
CA GLU A 10 17.07 1.95 1.04
C GLU A 10 16.76 1.67 -0.43
N GLY A 11 16.08 2.60 -1.08
CA GLY A 11 15.64 2.41 -2.46
C GLY A 11 14.88 3.61 -3.01
N GLU A 12 15.40 4.82 -2.81
CA GLU A 12 15.05 5.93 -3.69
C GLU A 12 15.46 5.55 -5.11
N SER A 13 14.50 5.38 -6.03
CA SER A 13 14.81 5.16 -7.44
C SER A 13 13.88 5.97 -8.35
N PRO A 14 14.43 6.79 -9.27
CA PRO A 14 13.66 7.74 -10.06
C PRO A 14 13.14 7.04 -11.32
N VAL A 15 11.82 7.00 -11.48
CA VAL A 15 11.19 6.65 -12.76
C VAL A 15 10.87 7.94 -13.52
N ALA A 16 11.74 8.26 -14.48
CA ALA A 16 11.48 9.23 -15.52
C ALA A 16 11.01 8.52 -16.81
N ALA A 17 9.94 9.08 -17.39
CA ALA A 17 9.51 9.06 -18.79
C ALA A 17 8.83 7.80 -19.37
N GLY A 18 7.61 7.98 -19.90
CA GLY A 18 7.02 6.99 -20.81
C GLY A 18 5.54 7.04 -21.24
N GLY A 19 4.86 8.20 -21.29
CA GLY A 19 3.77 8.50 -22.24
C GLY A 19 2.46 7.67 -22.26
N SER A 20 1.40 8.18 -21.62
CA SER A 20 0.04 8.32 -22.21
C SER A 20 -0.90 9.12 -21.30
N PRO A 21 -1.73 10.05 -21.82
CA PRO A 21 -2.58 10.89 -21.00
C PRO A 21 -3.89 10.16 -20.67
N VAL A 22 -3.84 9.26 -19.70
CA VAL A 22 -5.04 8.73 -19.05
C VAL A 22 -4.85 8.81 -17.54
N SER A 23 -5.43 9.85 -16.93
CA SER A 23 -5.72 9.91 -15.48
C SER A 23 -4.52 10.03 -14.51
N GLY A 24 -3.70 11.08 -14.69
CA GLY A 24 -2.99 11.83 -13.63
C GLY A 24 -1.76 11.18 -12.93
N PRO A 25 -0.75 11.99 -12.52
CA PRO A 25 0.48 11.52 -11.85
C PRO A 25 0.25 10.87 -10.48
N VAL A 26 -0.90 11.11 -9.85
CA VAL A 26 -1.26 10.60 -8.51
C VAL A 26 -1.52 9.09 -8.54
N ARG A 27 -2.17 8.60 -9.61
CA ARG A 27 -2.53 7.19 -9.73
C ARG A 27 -1.28 6.31 -9.88
N GLU A 28 -0.36 6.72 -10.72
CA GLU A 28 0.88 5.98 -10.99
C GLU A 28 1.80 5.94 -9.74
N ARG A 29 1.88 7.06 -9.01
CA ARG A 29 2.55 7.11 -7.70
C ARG A 29 1.90 6.19 -6.68
N LEU A 30 0.57 6.12 -6.67
CA LEU A 30 -0.14 5.20 -5.80
C LEU A 30 0.14 3.75 -6.19
N GLU A 31 0.11 3.41 -7.48
CA GLU A 31 0.40 2.05 -7.95
C GLU A 31 1.82 1.62 -7.57
N GLN A 32 2.82 2.49 -7.79
CA GLN A 32 4.20 2.23 -7.40
C GLN A 32 4.37 2.10 -5.88
N GLY A 33 3.85 3.07 -5.12
CA GLY A 33 3.96 3.05 -3.66
C GLY A 33 3.13 1.94 -3.01
N ALA A 34 2.01 1.54 -3.62
CA ALA A 34 1.20 0.41 -3.19
C ALA A 34 1.99 -0.90 -3.25
N LEU A 35 2.63 -1.18 -4.39
CA LEU A 35 3.42 -2.39 -4.58
C LEU A 35 4.57 -2.48 -3.56
N GLU A 36 5.24 -1.37 -3.27
CA GLU A 36 6.30 -1.32 -2.25
C GLU A 36 5.78 -1.66 -0.83
N HIS A 37 4.51 -1.36 -0.55
CA HIS A 37 3.92 -1.50 0.78
C HIS A 37 3.06 -2.76 0.96
N ILE A 38 2.88 -3.59 -0.09
CA ILE A 38 2.13 -4.85 -0.05
C ILE A 38 2.59 -5.74 1.10
N ASP A 39 3.89 -6.00 1.22
CA ASP A 39 4.41 -6.93 2.23
C ASP A 39 4.23 -6.38 3.65
N ALA A 40 4.26 -5.07 3.82
CA ALA A 40 4.04 -4.43 5.11
C ALA A 40 2.55 -4.50 5.51
N LEU A 41 1.65 -4.22 4.58
CA LEU A 41 0.20 -4.29 4.82
C LEU A 41 -0.26 -5.72 5.08
N TYR A 42 0.23 -6.68 4.31
CA TYR A 42 -0.09 -8.10 4.49
C TYR A 42 0.38 -8.64 5.85
N ARG A 43 1.61 -8.30 6.27
CA ARG A 43 2.11 -8.68 7.59
C ARG A 43 1.28 -8.09 8.73
N THR A 44 0.75 -6.88 8.56
CA THR A 44 -0.15 -6.28 9.55
C THR A 44 -1.53 -6.91 9.52
N ALA A 45 -2.11 -7.14 8.33
CA ALA A 45 -3.38 -7.83 8.17
C ALA A 45 -3.35 -9.23 8.82
N LEU A 46 -2.31 -10.01 8.56
CA LEU A 46 -2.08 -11.32 9.18
C LEU A 46 -2.08 -11.27 10.71
N ARG A 47 -1.48 -10.22 11.30
CA ARG A 47 -1.46 -10.06 12.77
C ARG A 47 -2.85 -9.73 13.34
N MET A 48 -3.70 -9.10 12.54
CA MET A 48 -5.06 -8.71 12.93
C MET A 48 -6.05 -9.87 12.77
N THR A 49 -6.04 -10.54 11.61
CA THR A 49 -6.99 -11.61 11.28
C THR A 49 -6.57 -12.97 11.82
N ARG A 50 -5.27 -13.22 11.99
CA ARG A 50 -4.68 -14.54 12.33
C ARG A 50 -5.01 -15.66 11.34
N ASN A 51 -5.50 -15.30 10.16
CA ASN A 51 -5.84 -16.22 9.07
C ASN A 51 -5.27 -15.64 7.76
N ALA A 52 -4.59 -16.48 6.98
CA ALA A 52 -3.97 -16.08 5.72
C ALA A 52 -4.99 -15.68 4.66
N ALA A 53 -6.08 -16.45 4.52
CA ALA A 53 -7.13 -16.15 3.54
C ALA A 53 -7.79 -14.79 3.83
N ASP A 54 -8.22 -14.58 5.08
CA ASP A 54 -8.84 -13.31 5.49
C ASP A 54 -7.87 -12.13 5.39
N ALA A 55 -6.56 -12.36 5.57
CA ALA A 55 -5.55 -11.32 5.41
C ALA A 55 -5.36 -10.92 3.94
N GLU A 56 -5.37 -11.88 3.02
CA GLU A 56 -5.31 -11.60 1.58
C GLU A 56 -6.55 -10.80 1.14
N ASP A 57 -7.73 -11.21 1.57
CA ASP A 57 -9.00 -10.53 1.26
C ASP A 57 -8.99 -9.08 1.80
N LEU A 58 -8.53 -8.89 3.04
CA LEU A 58 -8.44 -7.56 3.65
C LEU A 58 -7.48 -6.64 2.90
N VAL A 59 -6.32 -7.14 2.47
CA VAL A 59 -5.35 -6.37 1.69
C VAL A 59 -5.92 -6.01 0.32
N GLN A 60 -6.59 -6.94 -0.35
CA GLN A 60 -7.24 -6.67 -1.63
C GLN A 60 -8.33 -5.59 -1.51
N GLU A 61 -9.23 -5.70 -0.54
CA GLU A 61 -10.28 -4.68 -0.31
C GLU A 61 -9.68 -3.32 0.05
N THR A 62 -8.58 -3.29 0.81
CA THR A 62 -7.85 -2.06 1.13
C THR A 62 -7.39 -1.35 -0.15
N TYR A 63 -6.82 -2.08 -1.12
CA TYR A 63 -6.40 -1.50 -2.39
C TYR A 63 -7.57 -1.01 -3.23
N LEU A 64 -8.65 -1.79 -3.33
CA LEU A 64 -9.85 -1.36 -4.06
C LEU A 64 -10.41 -0.04 -3.51
N ARG A 65 -10.45 0.12 -2.18
CA ARG A 65 -10.86 1.36 -1.51
C ARG A 65 -9.86 2.50 -1.72
N ALA A 66 -8.56 2.21 -1.72
CA ALA A 66 -7.53 3.19 -2.02
C ALA A 66 -7.69 3.74 -3.45
N PHE A 67 -7.85 2.86 -4.45
CA PHE A 67 -8.07 3.26 -5.84
C PHE A 67 -9.36 4.08 -6.02
N ARG A 68 -10.44 3.71 -5.34
CA ARG A 68 -11.69 4.48 -5.35
C ARG A 68 -11.52 5.87 -4.74
N SER A 69 -10.69 5.99 -3.70
CA SER A 69 -10.49 7.24 -2.94
C SER A 69 -9.31 8.07 -3.43
N LEU A 70 -8.71 7.70 -4.56
CA LEU A 70 -7.55 8.38 -5.15
C LEU A 70 -7.76 9.89 -5.35
N HIS A 71 -8.98 10.28 -5.69
CA HIS A 71 -9.35 11.68 -5.89
C HIS A 71 -9.32 12.53 -4.60
N GLN A 72 -9.34 11.89 -3.42
CA GLN A 72 -9.21 12.56 -2.11
C GLN A 72 -7.77 12.55 -1.59
N PHE A 73 -6.85 11.86 -2.25
CA PHE A 73 -5.47 11.80 -1.82
C PHE A 73 -4.72 13.06 -2.22
N THR A 74 -4.24 13.81 -1.23
CA THR A 74 -3.44 15.02 -1.45
C THR A 74 -1.95 14.66 -1.58
N GLU A 75 -1.34 15.07 -2.70
CA GLU A 75 0.09 14.91 -2.96
C GLU A 75 0.93 15.60 -1.86
N GLY A 76 1.87 14.85 -1.26
CA GLY A 76 2.68 15.29 -0.12
C GLY A 76 2.30 14.64 1.21
N THR A 77 1.17 13.91 1.27
CA THR A 77 0.78 13.13 2.45
C THR A 77 1.50 11.78 2.46
N ASN A 78 1.81 11.27 3.65
CA ASN A 78 2.43 9.95 3.82
C ASN A 78 1.48 8.83 3.33
N LEU A 79 1.76 8.28 2.14
CA LEU A 79 0.96 7.24 1.48
C LEU A 79 0.78 6.01 2.37
N ARG A 80 1.85 5.60 3.06
CA ARG A 80 1.82 4.48 4.00
C ARG A 80 0.77 4.70 5.10
N ALA A 81 0.85 5.82 5.81
CA ALA A 81 -0.10 6.14 6.88
C ALA A 81 -1.56 6.16 6.38
N TRP A 82 -1.78 6.63 5.15
CA TRP A 82 -3.09 6.64 4.52
C TRP A 82 -3.60 5.23 4.21
N LEU A 83 -2.77 4.36 3.62
CA LEU A 83 -3.12 2.95 3.36
C LEU A 83 -3.42 2.18 4.65
N PHE A 84 -2.61 2.39 5.71
CA PHE A 84 -2.84 1.77 7.01
C PHE A 84 -4.16 2.24 7.66
N ARG A 85 -4.55 3.49 7.44
CA ARG A 85 -5.86 4.01 7.87
C ARG A 85 -7.02 3.35 7.13
N ILE A 86 -6.89 3.11 5.82
CA ILE A 86 -7.90 2.39 5.04
C ILE A 86 -7.99 0.93 5.50
N LEU A 87 -6.86 0.26 5.72
CA LEU A 87 -6.81 -1.13 6.18
C LEU A 87 -7.52 -1.31 7.52
N THR A 88 -7.20 -0.46 8.48
CA THR A 88 -7.84 -0.51 9.81
C THR A 88 -9.32 -0.17 9.76
N ASN A 89 -9.74 0.81 8.94
CA ASN A 89 -11.15 1.10 8.71
C ASN A 89 -11.89 -0.09 8.07
N THR A 90 -11.24 -0.80 7.16
CA THR A 90 -11.81 -1.97 6.48
C THR A 90 -11.91 -3.18 7.40
N TYR A 91 -11.01 -3.33 8.37
CA TYR A 91 -11.08 -4.40 9.36
C TYR A 91 -12.20 -4.20 10.40
N ILE A 92 -12.50 -2.95 10.75
CA ILE A 92 -13.49 -2.64 11.81
C ILE A 92 -14.94 -2.68 11.28
N ASN A 93 -15.12 -2.56 9.96
CA ASN A 93 -16.40 -2.28 9.29
C ASN A 93 -16.88 -3.49 8.48
#